data_AF-A0A257MPF3-F1
#
_entry.id   AF-A0A257MPF3-F1
#
_cell.length_a   1.000
_cell.length_b   1.000
_cell.length_c   1.000
_cell.angle_alpha   90.00
_cell.angle_beta   90.00
_cell.angle_gamma   90.00
#
_symmetry.space_group_name_H-M   'P 1'
#
loop_
_entity.id
_entity.type
_entity.pdbx_description
1 polymer ?
#
loop_
_entity_poly.entity_id
_entity_poly.type
_entity_poly.pdbx_seq_one_letter_code
_entity_poly.pdbx_strand_id
1 'polypeptide(L)'
;MEGKIKNPDYSFRLFDSSIGSMKRKFFIEVKRPSVNIEAGAYPAFQLRRYAWSADLPISILTDFEELSVYYCLSRPDREDKPAKSRIMYLRYDQYAERWPEIAALFSREAVLGGSLDRYARSLPQKRGEKRVDAALLDDISKWWETLAKNIAIRNPELDTASLNYSVQAIIDRIMFLRICEDRGIERYMRLKDLLEGERVYARLFELFQQADERHNSGIFHFKPEPGRDRP
;
A
#
# COMPACT_ATOMS: atom_id res chain seq x y z
N MET A 1 -22.48 1.50 -7.19
CA MET A 1 -21.38 0.77 -7.86
C MET A 1 -20.12 0.97 -7.03
N GLU A 2 -19.79 0.00 -6.16
CA GLU A 2 -18.49 0.01 -5.48
C GLU A 2 -17.39 -0.11 -6.54
N GLY A 3 -16.50 0.88 -6.57
CA GLY A 3 -15.46 0.98 -7.58
C GLY A 3 -14.53 -0.23 -7.53
N LYS A 4 -14.30 -0.85 -8.69
CA LYS A 4 -13.22 -1.82 -8.91
C LYS A 4 -11.95 -1.30 -8.26
N ILE A 5 -11.28 -2.19 -7.54
CA ILE A 5 -10.04 -1.92 -6.84
C ILE A 5 -8.99 -1.59 -7.91
N LYS A 6 -8.71 -0.31 -8.11
CA LYS A 6 -7.70 0.17 -9.07
C LYS A 6 -6.44 0.63 -8.35
N ASN A 7 -5.30 0.42 -9.00
CA ASN A 7 -4.06 1.11 -8.69
C ASN A 7 -4.28 2.62 -8.62
N PRO A 8 -3.50 3.36 -7.81
CA PRO A 8 -3.50 4.81 -7.90
C PRO A 8 -3.22 5.22 -9.35
N ASP A 9 -3.97 6.20 -9.86
CA ASP A 9 -3.91 6.56 -11.29
C ASP A 9 -2.50 6.99 -11.71
N TYR A 10 -1.80 7.73 -10.85
CA TYR A 10 -0.41 8.12 -11.07
C TYR A 10 0.47 7.93 -9.82
N SER A 11 1.70 7.48 -10.06
CA SER A 11 2.74 7.35 -9.04
C SER A 11 3.99 8.13 -9.45
N PHE A 12 4.30 9.18 -8.70
CA PHE A 12 5.49 9.98 -8.92
C PHE A 12 6.68 9.37 -8.21
N ARG A 13 7.78 9.19 -8.94
CA ARG A 13 8.99 8.55 -8.46
C ARG A 13 10.20 9.40 -8.83
N LEU A 14 11.21 9.39 -7.98
CA LEU A 14 12.51 10.00 -8.23
C LEU A 14 13.60 8.99 -7.95
N PHE A 15 14.69 9.06 -8.72
CA PHE A 15 15.85 8.22 -8.45
C PHE A 15 16.47 8.62 -7.12
N ASP A 16 16.63 7.63 -6.24
CA ASP A 16 17.27 7.79 -4.94
C ASP A 16 18.64 7.13 -5.00
N SER A 17 19.69 7.96 -5.06
CA SER A 17 21.07 7.51 -5.21
C SER A 17 21.56 6.69 -4.01
N SER A 18 20.95 6.84 -2.83
CA SER A 18 21.35 6.08 -1.63
C SER A 18 20.98 4.59 -1.73
N ILE A 19 19.94 4.27 -2.50
CA ILE A 19 19.44 2.90 -2.71
C ILE A 19 19.54 2.46 -4.18
N GLY A 20 20.16 3.28 -5.03
CA GLY A 20 20.39 2.99 -6.46
C GLY A 20 19.13 2.70 -7.27
N SER A 21 17.95 3.20 -6.86
CA SER A 21 16.67 2.82 -7.48
C SER A 21 15.62 3.94 -7.42
N MET A 22 14.53 3.77 -8.19
CA MET A 22 13.43 4.75 -8.22
C MET A 22 12.58 4.65 -6.96
N LYS A 23 12.63 5.68 -6.12
CA LYS A 23 11.82 5.79 -4.90
C LYS A 23 10.52 6.56 -5.18
N ARG A 24 9.41 6.01 -4.70
CA ARG A 24 8.10 6.66 -4.76
C ARG A 24 8.06 7.89 -3.83
N LYS A 25 7.41 8.96 -4.28
CA LYS A 25 7.32 10.23 -3.55
C LYS A 25 5.90 10.59 -3.13
N PHE A 26 4.94 10.46 -4.05
CA PHE A 26 3.52 10.67 -3.76
C PHE A 26 2.66 10.01 -4.85
N PHE A 27 1.37 9.86 -4.56
CA PHE A 27 0.36 9.45 -5.53
C PHE A 27 -0.49 10.64 -5.98
N ILE A 28 -1.03 10.53 -7.19
CA ILE A 28 -2.19 11.31 -7.62
C ILE A 28 -3.31 10.32 -7.96
N GLU A 29 -4.42 10.42 -7.23
CA GLU A 29 -5.67 9.74 -7.57
C GLU A 29 -6.53 10.72 -8.37
N VAL A 30 -7.03 10.28 -9.52
CA VAL A 30 -7.82 11.11 -10.42
C VAL A 30 -9.25 10.57 -10.51
N LYS A 31 -10.23 11.44 -10.29
CA LYS A 31 -11.64 11.14 -10.50
C LYS A 31 -12.16 11.85 -11.73
N ARG A 32 -13.33 11.40 -12.19
CA ARG A 32 -14.06 12.11 -13.25
C ARG A 32 -14.56 13.44 -12.67
N PRO A 33 -14.64 14.52 -13.46
CA PRO A 33 -15.17 15.80 -13.02
C PRO A 33 -16.59 15.73 -12.41
N SER A 34 -17.36 14.70 -12.74
CA SER A 34 -18.70 14.49 -12.17
C SER A 34 -18.70 13.93 -10.73
N VAL A 35 -17.53 13.67 -10.13
CA VAL A 35 -17.38 13.10 -8.80
C VAL A 35 -16.92 14.20 -7.85
N ASN A 36 -17.81 14.65 -6.98
CA ASN A 36 -17.46 15.63 -5.95
C ASN A 36 -16.42 15.05 -4.98
N ILE A 37 -15.19 15.56 -5.02
CA ILE A 37 -14.11 15.12 -4.12
C ILE A 37 -14.08 15.91 -2.82
N GLU A 38 -14.72 17.08 -2.77
CA GLU A 38 -14.87 17.86 -1.54
C GLU A 38 -15.65 17.11 -0.45
N ALA A 39 -16.77 16.51 -0.83
CA ALA A 39 -17.72 15.79 0.03
C ALA A 39 -17.63 14.26 -0.10
N GLY A 40 -16.90 13.75 -1.10
CA GLY A 40 -16.72 12.32 -1.34
C GLY A 40 -15.77 11.65 -0.35
N ALA A 41 -16.29 10.81 0.57
CA ALA A 41 -15.45 10.11 1.55
C ALA A 41 -14.62 8.98 0.92
N TYR A 42 -15.21 8.25 -0.03
CA TYR A 42 -14.56 7.10 -0.66
C TYR A 42 -13.28 7.46 -1.46
N PRO A 43 -13.27 8.49 -2.32
CA PRO A 43 -12.05 8.93 -3.01
C PRO A 43 -10.91 9.30 -2.04
N ALA A 44 -11.22 10.05 -0.97
CA ALA A 44 -10.26 10.44 0.05
C ALA A 44 -9.70 9.22 0.79
N PHE A 45 -10.58 8.29 1.20
CA PHE A 45 -10.18 7.03 1.83
C PHE A 45 -9.27 6.20 0.93
N GLN A 46 -9.63 6.06 -0.35
CA GLN A 46 -8.86 5.27 -1.32
C GLN A 46 -7.43 5.80 -1.46
N LEU A 47 -7.28 7.11 -1.71
CA LEU A 47 -5.98 7.77 -1.81
C LEU A 47 -5.16 7.57 -0.53
N ARG A 48 -5.74 7.93 0.63
CA ARG A 48 -5.05 7.83 1.92
C ARG A 48 -4.65 6.40 2.23
N ARG A 49 -5.46 5.40 1.87
CA ARG A 49 -5.12 3.98 2.09
C ARG A 49 -3.88 3.60 1.30
N TYR A 50 -3.81 3.96 0.01
CA TYR A 50 -2.63 3.64 -0.79
C TYR A 50 -1.39 4.38 -0.31
N ALA A 51 -1.50 5.69 -0.03
CA ALA A 51 -0.39 6.49 0.46
C ALA A 51 0.10 6.00 1.82
N TRP A 52 -0.80 5.68 2.76
CA TRP A 52 -0.47 5.12 4.07
C TRP A 52 0.26 3.77 3.92
N SER A 53 -0.28 2.83 3.14
CA SER A 53 0.37 1.53 2.91
C SER A 53 1.74 1.63 2.23
N ALA A 54 2.03 2.74 1.54
CA ALA A 54 3.32 2.99 0.89
C ALA A 54 4.24 3.93 1.71
N ASP A 55 3.88 4.23 2.97
CA ASP A 55 4.56 5.16 3.87
C ASP A 55 4.84 6.54 3.22
N LEU A 56 3.89 7.02 2.41
CA LEU A 56 3.99 8.32 1.75
C LEU A 56 3.31 9.38 2.62
N PRO A 57 4.00 10.47 2.97
CA PRO A 57 3.45 11.43 3.91
C PRO A 57 2.31 12.27 3.35
N ILE A 58 2.37 12.56 2.04
CA ILE A 58 1.46 13.49 1.36
C ILE A 58 1.11 12.93 -0.01
N SER A 59 -0.15 13.06 -0.44
CA SER A 59 -0.61 12.71 -1.80
C SER A 59 -1.81 13.55 -2.23
N ILE A 60 -2.11 13.54 -3.54
CA ILE A 60 -3.10 14.42 -4.18
C ILE A 60 -4.32 13.61 -4.66
N LEU A 61 -5.51 14.18 -4.46
CA LEU A 61 -6.76 13.76 -5.08
C LEU A 61 -7.25 14.92 -5.97
N THR A 62 -7.62 14.64 -7.22
CA THR A 62 -8.17 15.65 -8.12
C THR A 62 -9.23 15.08 -9.05
N ASP A 63 -10.17 15.92 -9.46
CA ASP A 63 -11.12 15.66 -10.55
C ASP A 63 -10.98 16.70 -11.69
N PHE A 64 -9.83 17.40 -11.73
CA PHE A 64 -9.49 18.55 -12.57
C PHE A 64 -10.17 19.87 -12.21
N GLU A 65 -11.35 19.86 -11.59
CA GLU A 65 -12.01 21.07 -11.07
C GLU A 65 -11.47 21.43 -9.68
N GLU A 66 -11.23 20.40 -8.88
CA GLU A 66 -10.81 20.46 -7.49
C GLU A 66 -9.45 19.74 -7.32
N LEU A 67 -8.60 20.27 -6.44
CA LEU A 67 -7.36 19.64 -5.99
C LEU A 67 -7.34 19.60 -4.46
N SER A 68 -7.34 18.39 -3.92
CA SER A 68 -7.20 18.11 -2.50
C SER A 68 -5.84 17.50 -2.21
N VAL A 69 -5.10 18.06 -1.25
CA VAL A 69 -3.87 17.47 -0.72
C VAL A 69 -4.16 16.86 0.64
N TYR A 70 -3.70 15.64 0.86
CA TYR A 70 -3.90 14.89 2.09
C TYR A 70 -2.60 14.60 2.81
N TYR A 71 -2.65 14.67 4.14
CA TYR A 71 -1.70 14.01 5.03
C TYR A 71 -2.07 12.52 5.19
N CYS A 72 -1.09 11.64 4.98
CA CYS A 72 -1.33 10.23 4.72
C CYS A 72 -0.65 9.25 5.69
N LEU A 73 0.13 9.72 6.68
CA LEU A 73 0.72 8.82 7.70
C LEU A 73 -0.28 8.39 8.78
N SER A 74 -1.46 9.01 8.80
CA SER A 74 -2.59 8.63 9.64
C SER A 74 -3.36 7.45 9.04
N ARG A 75 -3.44 6.31 9.76
CA ARG A 75 -4.20 5.12 9.31
C ARG A 75 -5.62 5.55 8.91
N PRO A 76 -6.03 5.36 7.65
CA PRO A 76 -7.34 5.80 7.19
C PRO A 76 -8.42 4.82 7.61
N ASP A 77 -9.58 5.36 7.99
CA ASP A 77 -10.79 4.61 8.29
C ASP A 77 -11.85 4.85 7.20
N ARG A 78 -12.71 3.87 6.93
CA ARG A 78 -13.80 4.01 5.94
C ARG A 78 -14.84 5.03 6.37
N GLU A 79 -15.01 5.21 7.68
CA GLU A 79 -15.93 6.18 8.28
C GLU A 79 -15.33 7.58 8.39
N ASP A 80 -14.08 7.78 7.92
CA ASP A 80 -13.44 9.09 7.94
C ASP A 80 -14.17 10.07 7.03
N LYS A 81 -14.48 11.25 7.59
CA LYS A 81 -14.99 12.38 6.80
C LYS A 81 -13.94 12.81 5.74
N PRO A 82 -14.35 13.28 4.56
CA PRO A 82 -13.45 13.71 3.49
C PRO A 82 -12.45 14.79 3.92
N ALA A 83 -12.84 15.67 4.85
CA ALA A 83 -11.98 16.73 5.37
C ALA A 83 -10.88 16.23 6.33
N LYS A 84 -11.00 15.00 6.86
CA LYS A 84 -10.00 14.46 7.80
C LYS A 84 -8.66 14.30 7.11
N SER A 85 -7.65 14.96 7.67
CA SER A 85 -6.29 15.00 7.12
C SER A 85 -6.17 15.68 5.75
N ARG A 86 -7.20 16.40 5.27
CA ARG A 86 -7.06 17.30 4.12
C ARG A 86 -6.31 18.55 4.59
N ILE A 87 -5.17 18.82 3.97
CA ILE A 87 -4.25 19.91 4.36
C ILE A 87 -4.27 21.07 3.37
N MET A 88 -4.75 20.83 2.15
CA MET A 88 -4.99 21.85 1.15
C MET A 88 -6.20 21.44 0.31
N TYR A 89 -7.01 22.42 -0.08
CA TYR A 89 -8.13 22.26 -1.00
C TYR A 89 -8.18 23.50 -1.88
N LEU A 90 -8.22 23.31 -3.19
CA LEU A 90 -8.21 24.37 -4.19
C LEU A 90 -9.22 24.03 -5.28
N ARG A 91 -9.92 25.04 -5.77
CA ARG A 91 -10.64 24.97 -7.05
C ARG A 91 -9.76 25.51 -8.18
N TYR A 92 -10.08 25.15 -9.42
CA TYR A 92 -9.29 25.47 -10.61
C TYR A 92 -9.02 26.97 -10.79
N ASP A 93 -9.96 27.82 -10.37
CA ASP A 93 -9.86 29.28 -10.45
C ASP A 93 -8.83 29.87 -9.47
N GLN A 94 -8.43 29.11 -8.46
CA GLN A 94 -7.44 29.52 -7.46
C GLN A 94 -6.01 29.12 -7.84
N TYR A 95 -5.81 28.32 -8.90
CA TYR A 95 -4.49 27.75 -9.22
C TYR A 95 -3.45 28.81 -9.56
N ALA A 96 -3.83 29.85 -10.30
CA ALA A 96 -2.89 30.91 -10.69
C ALA A 96 -2.33 31.65 -9.47
N GLU A 97 -3.21 32.00 -8.53
CA GLU A 97 -2.84 32.68 -7.28
C GLU A 97 -2.04 31.77 -6.35
N ARG A 98 -2.44 30.50 -6.24
CA ARG A 98 -1.87 29.53 -5.28
C ARG A 98 -0.73 28.69 -5.87
N TRP A 99 -0.33 28.94 -7.12
CA TRP A 99 0.76 28.23 -7.79
C TRP A 99 2.07 28.21 -6.99
N PRO A 100 2.52 29.31 -6.34
CA PRO A 100 3.74 29.28 -5.54
C PRO A 100 3.72 28.22 -4.43
N GLU A 101 2.56 28.00 -3.80
CA GLU A 101 2.41 26.98 -2.75
C GLU A 101 2.41 25.57 -3.33
N ILE A 102 1.70 25.35 -4.44
CA ILE A 102 1.66 24.06 -5.13
C ILE A 102 3.08 23.68 -5.60
N ALA A 103 3.78 24.62 -6.24
CA ALA A 103 5.14 24.42 -6.75
C ALA A 103 6.16 24.21 -5.61
N ALA A 104 6.03 24.93 -4.50
CA ALA A 104 6.89 24.75 -3.33
C ALA A 104 6.75 23.36 -2.68
N LEU A 105 5.63 22.68 -2.89
CA LEU A 105 5.41 21.31 -2.40
C LEU A 105 5.73 20.25 -3.45
N PHE A 106 5.26 20.40 -4.69
CA PHE A 106 5.20 19.33 -5.68
C PHE A 106 6.09 19.51 -6.91
N SER A 107 6.79 20.64 -7.05
CA SER A 107 7.81 20.74 -8.12
C SER A 107 8.90 19.70 -7.94
N ARG A 108 9.51 19.28 -9.05
CA ARG A 108 10.57 18.26 -9.04
C ARG A 108 11.69 18.64 -8.07
N GLU A 109 12.13 19.89 -8.12
CA GLU A 109 13.21 20.44 -7.30
C GLU A 109 12.81 20.48 -5.82
N ALA A 110 11.57 20.88 -5.51
CA ALA A 110 11.08 20.88 -4.13
C ALA A 110 11.01 19.46 -3.56
N VAL A 111 10.47 18.51 -4.32
CA VAL A 111 10.33 17.10 -3.89
C VAL A 111 11.70 16.43 -3.76
N LEU A 112 12.64 16.69 -4.68
CA LEU A 112 14.04 16.29 -4.54
C LEU A 112 14.66 16.86 -3.26
N GLY A 113 14.36 18.13 -2.98
CA GLY A 113 14.77 18.80 -1.76
C GLY A 113 14.03 18.35 -0.50
N GLY A 114 13.09 17.40 -0.55
CA GLY A 114 12.39 16.89 0.65
C GLY A 114 11.25 17.78 1.16
N SER A 115 10.60 18.55 0.28
CA SER A 115 9.46 19.42 0.62
C SER A 115 8.33 18.69 1.35
N LEU A 116 7.94 17.52 0.87
CA LEU A 116 6.80 16.76 1.39
C LEU A 116 7.03 16.29 2.83
N ASP A 117 8.22 15.74 3.11
CA ASP A 117 8.62 15.30 4.45
C ASP A 117 8.69 16.47 5.42
N ARG A 118 9.28 17.61 5.00
CA ARG A 118 9.32 18.82 5.83
C ARG A 118 7.93 19.35 6.13
N TYR A 119 7.07 19.43 5.11
CA TYR A 119 5.71 19.94 5.29
C TYR A 119 4.91 19.04 6.23
N ALA A 120 4.99 17.71 6.04
CA ALA A 120 4.36 16.74 6.94
C ALA A 120 4.81 16.87 8.40
N ARG A 121 6.10 17.16 8.64
CA ARG A 121 6.64 17.41 10.00
C ARG A 121 6.22 18.75 10.59
N SER A 122 5.94 19.75 9.76
CA SER A 122 5.46 21.06 10.22
C SER A 122 3.99 21.06 10.63
N LEU A 123 3.22 20.04 10.21
CA LEU A 123 1.83 19.91 10.60
C LEU A 123 1.73 19.54 12.09
N PRO A 124 0.70 20.03 12.81
CA PRO A 124 0.47 19.66 14.20
C PRO A 124 0.46 18.13 14.37
N GLN A 125 1.25 17.62 15.32
CA GLN A 125 1.29 16.19 15.61
C GLN A 125 -0.10 15.67 15.96
N LYS A 126 -0.58 14.71 15.17
CA LYS A 126 -1.80 13.98 15.47
C LYS A 126 -1.46 12.87 16.47
N ARG A 127 -1.78 13.10 17.75
CA ARG A 127 -1.58 12.12 18.83
C ARG A 127 -2.29 10.80 18.49
N GLY A 128 -1.62 9.66 18.72
CA GLY A 128 -2.22 8.33 18.60
C GLY A 128 -2.09 7.64 17.23
N GLU A 129 -1.36 8.22 16.28
CA GLU A 129 -1.16 7.60 14.96
C GLU A 129 -0.18 6.42 15.04
N LYS A 130 -0.68 5.21 14.76
CA LYS A 130 0.17 4.04 14.54
C LYS A 130 0.83 4.16 13.16
N ARG A 131 2.17 4.14 13.14
CA ARG A 131 2.94 3.95 11.91
C ARG A 131 2.59 2.61 11.27
N VAL A 132 2.83 2.52 9.96
CA VAL A 132 2.54 1.33 9.15
C VAL A 132 3.11 0.08 9.80
N ASP A 133 4.36 0.13 10.28
CA ASP A 133 5.04 -1.02 10.88
C ASP A 133 4.32 -1.57 12.12
N ALA A 134 3.91 -0.69 13.04
CA ALA A 134 3.21 -1.10 14.26
C ALA A 134 1.82 -1.69 13.94
N ALA A 135 1.12 -1.10 12.97
CA ALA A 135 -0.17 -1.63 12.51
C ALA A 135 -0.02 -2.95 11.76
N LEU A 136 1.06 -3.12 11.00
CA LEU A 136 1.37 -4.34 10.26
C LEU A 136 1.69 -5.50 11.20
N LEU A 137 2.43 -5.27 12.29
CA LEU A 137 2.69 -6.29 13.31
C LEU A 137 1.39 -6.79 13.99
N ASP A 138 0.49 -5.86 14.32
CA ASP A 138 -0.84 -6.21 14.85
C ASP A 138 -1.64 -7.04 13.85
N ASP A 139 -1.60 -6.67 12.56
CA ASP A 139 -2.32 -7.36 11.50
C ASP A 139 -1.72 -8.78 11.25
N ILE A 140 -0.40 -8.93 11.24
CA ILE A 140 0.29 -10.24 11.13
C ILE A 140 -0.12 -11.18 12.27
N SER A 141 -0.19 -10.67 13.50
CA SER A 141 -0.58 -11.49 14.66
C SER A 141 -2.00 -12.04 14.50
N LYS A 142 -2.94 -11.22 14.04
CA LYS A 142 -4.33 -11.65 13.75
C LYS A 142 -4.41 -12.65 12.59
N TRP A 143 -3.60 -12.44 11.54
CA TRP A 143 -3.53 -13.39 10.43
C TRP A 143 -3.01 -14.74 10.89
N TRP A 144 -1.99 -14.75 11.75
CA TRP A 144 -1.42 -15.97 12.32
C TRP A 144 -2.46 -16.78 13.08
N GLU A 145 -3.19 -16.15 14.01
CA GLU A 145 -4.28 -16.79 14.75
C GLU A 145 -5.37 -17.35 13.82
N THR A 146 -5.78 -16.56 12.82
CA THR A 146 -6.84 -16.94 11.88
C THR A 146 -6.42 -18.12 11.01
N LEU A 147 -5.19 -18.10 10.49
CA LEU A 147 -4.62 -19.17 9.68
C LEU A 147 -4.44 -20.45 10.50
N ALA A 148 -3.83 -20.36 11.68
CA ALA A 148 -3.61 -21.50 12.56
C ALA A 148 -4.93 -22.23 12.87
N LYS A 149 -5.96 -21.48 13.27
CA LYS A 149 -7.29 -22.03 13.55
C LYS A 149 -7.89 -22.73 12.32
N ASN A 150 -7.85 -22.11 11.16
CA ASN A 150 -8.46 -22.67 9.95
C ASN A 150 -7.70 -23.88 9.39
N ILE A 151 -6.37 -23.88 9.47
CA ILE A 151 -5.54 -25.00 9.03
C ILE A 151 -5.73 -26.20 9.97
N ALA A 152 -5.71 -25.99 11.28
CA ALA A 152 -5.91 -27.06 12.26
C ALA A 152 -7.27 -27.77 12.09
N ILE A 153 -8.35 -27.01 11.88
CA ILE A 153 -9.70 -27.58 11.69
C ILE A 153 -9.79 -28.43 10.42
N ARG A 154 -9.04 -28.08 9.38
CA ARG A 154 -9.11 -28.74 8.07
C ARG A 154 -8.12 -29.91 7.92
N ASN A 155 -7.17 -30.05 8.84
CA ASN A 155 -6.08 -31.02 8.77
C ASN A 155 -5.81 -31.55 10.21
N PRO A 156 -6.73 -32.35 10.78
CA PRO A 156 -6.65 -32.81 12.18
C PRO A 156 -5.42 -33.68 12.48
N GLU A 157 -4.78 -34.23 11.44
CA GLU A 157 -3.56 -35.03 11.51
C GLU A 157 -2.26 -34.21 11.61
N LEU A 158 -2.31 -32.89 11.38
CA LEU A 158 -1.13 -32.02 11.52
C LEU A 158 -0.73 -31.88 12.99
N ASP A 159 0.53 -32.17 13.29
CA ASP A 159 1.10 -31.82 14.59
C ASP A 159 1.31 -30.30 14.73
N THR A 160 1.51 -29.86 15.97
CA THR A 160 1.67 -28.44 16.30
C THR A 160 2.87 -27.81 15.60
N ALA A 161 3.96 -28.57 15.41
CA ALA A 161 5.17 -28.07 14.77
C ALA A 161 4.93 -27.79 13.28
N SER A 162 4.31 -28.73 12.58
CA SER A 162 3.96 -28.65 11.16
C SER A 162 2.90 -27.59 10.90
N LEU A 163 1.93 -27.44 11.81
CA LEU A 163 0.94 -26.35 11.77
C LEU A 163 1.62 -24.98 11.85
N ASN A 164 2.48 -24.77 12.87
CA ASN A 164 3.19 -23.50 13.05
C ASN A 164 4.08 -23.17 11.87
N TYR A 165 4.81 -24.17 11.35
CA TYR A 165 5.63 -24.02 10.15
C TYR A 165 4.78 -23.61 8.94
N SER A 166 3.64 -24.27 8.71
CA SER A 166 2.76 -23.98 7.57
C SER A 166 2.20 -22.55 7.63
N VAL A 167 1.76 -22.11 8.81
CA VAL A 167 1.27 -20.74 9.01
C VAL A 167 2.38 -19.73 8.74
N GLN A 168 3.55 -19.94 9.34
CA GLN A 168 4.71 -19.05 9.18
C GLN A 168 5.12 -18.95 7.71
N ALA A 169 5.27 -20.09 7.02
CA ALA A 169 5.65 -20.13 5.61
C ALA A 169 4.65 -19.38 4.71
N ILE A 170 3.34 -19.52 4.95
CA ILE A 170 2.32 -18.77 4.20
C ILE A 170 2.49 -17.27 4.41
N ILE A 171 2.65 -16.82 5.66
CA ILE A 171 2.82 -15.40 5.98
C ILE A 171 4.11 -14.87 5.34
N ASP A 172 5.24 -15.56 5.51
CA ASP A 172 6.53 -15.12 4.97
C ASP A 172 6.51 -14.99 3.45
N ARG A 173 5.84 -15.91 2.75
CA ARG A 173 5.66 -15.85 1.29
C ARG A 173 4.81 -14.65 0.85
N ILE A 174 3.71 -14.36 1.57
CA ILE A 174 2.89 -13.16 1.31
C ILE A 174 3.71 -11.89 1.57
N MET A 175 4.45 -11.85 2.68
CA MET A 175 5.28 -10.71 3.06
C MET A 175 6.40 -10.46 2.05
N PHE A 176 7.06 -11.51 1.58
CA PHE A 176 8.06 -11.42 0.53
C PHE A 176 7.48 -10.78 -0.74
N LEU A 177 6.37 -11.31 -1.24
CA LEU A 177 5.70 -10.77 -2.42
C LEU A 177 5.31 -9.30 -2.22
N ARG A 178 4.80 -8.95 -1.03
CA ARG A 178 4.42 -7.57 -0.71
C ARG A 178 5.62 -6.61 -0.74
N ILE A 179 6.76 -7.02 -0.18
CA ILE A 179 8.01 -6.25 -0.25
C ILE A 179 8.48 -6.09 -1.69
N CYS A 180 8.37 -7.13 -2.52
CA CYS A 180 8.70 -7.05 -3.94
C CYS A 180 7.79 -6.07 -4.71
N GLU A 181 6.50 -6.00 -4.39
CA GLU A 181 5.57 -5.00 -4.97
C GLU A 181 6.00 -3.57 -4.63
N ASP A 182 6.39 -3.33 -3.37
CA ASP A 182 6.78 -2.01 -2.89
C ASP A 182 8.15 -1.56 -3.44
N ARG A 183 9.07 -2.51 -3.66
CA ARG A 183 10.35 -2.27 -4.35
C ARG A 183 10.25 -2.17 -5.88
N GLY A 184 9.06 -2.43 -6.44
CA GLY A 184 8.85 -2.43 -7.90
C GLY A 184 9.51 -3.59 -8.63
N ILE A 185 9.90 -4.65 -7.91
CA ILE A 185 10.39 -5.91 -8.47
C ILE A 185 9.21 -6.71 -9.04
N GLU A 186 8.10 -6.72 -8.30
CA GLU A 186 6.83 -7.29 -8.72
C GLU A 186 5.84 -6.19 -9.13
N ARG A 187 4.85 -6.55 -9.94
CA ARG A 187 3.76 -5.62 -10.30
C ARG A 187 3.03 -5.20 -9.02
N TYR A 188 2.91 -3.90 -8.80
CA TYR A 188 2.15 -3.37 -7.67
C TYR A 188 0.70 -3.89 -7.66
N MET A 189 0.22 -4.26 -6.46
CA MET A 189 -1.14 -4.73 -6.16
C MET A 189 -1.54 -6.11 -6.69
N ARG A 190 -0.58 -6.86 -7.24
CA ARG A 190 -0.78 -8.23 -7.69
C ARG A 190 -1.38 -9.14 -6.61
N LEU A 191 -0.96 -9.01 -5.35
CA LEU A 191 -1.53 -9.72 -4.21
C LEU A 191 -2.99 -9.31 -3.95
N LYS A 192 -3.32 -8.03 -4.10
CA LYS A 192 -4.68 -7.54 -3.86
C LYS A 192 -5.65 -8.00 -4.94
N ASP A 193 -5.18 -8.13 -6.18
CA ASP A 193 -5.96 -8.67 -7.30
C ASP A 193 -6.43 -10.11 -7.03
N LEU A 194 -5.74 -10.84 -6.12
CA LEU A 194 -6.21 -12.15 -5.64
C LEU A 194 -7.56 -12.10 -4.92
N LEU A 195 -7.99 -10.94 -4.46
CA LEU A 195 -9.31 -10.74 -3.83
C LEU A 195 -10.41 -10.50 -4.89
N GLU A 196 -10.04 -10.23 -6.13
CA GLU A 196 -10.97 -10.10 -7.25
C GLU A 196 -11.21 -11.49 -7.87
N GLY A 197 -12.16 -12.23 -7.31
CA GLY A 197 -12.63 -13.52 -7.83
C GLY A 197 -12.62 -14.66 -6.83
N GLU A 198 -12.94 -15.86 -7.33
CA GLU A 198 -13.01 -17.08 -6.52
C GLU A 198 -11.64 -17.78 -6.39
N ARG A 199 -11.59 -18.82 -5.54
CA ARG A 199 -10.41 -19.69 -5.37
C ARG A 199 -9.13 -18.94 -4.98
N VAL A 200 -9.25 -17.94 -4.10
CA VAL A 200 -8.15 -17.07 -3.63
C VAL A 200 -6.90 -17.85 -3.24
N TYR A 201 -7.04 -18.93 -2.46
CA TYR A 201 -5.92 -19.75 -2.00
C TYR A 201 -5.18 -20.46 -3.15
N ALA A 202 -5.91 -21.04 -4.11
CA ALA A 202 -5.30 -21.72 -5.26
C ALA A 202 -4.51 -20.72 -6.13
N ARG A 203 -5.09 -19.54 -6.40
CA ARG A 203 -4.40 -18.48 -7.16
C ARG A 203 -3.19 -17.90 -6.41
N LEU A 204 -3.26 -17.82 -5.08
CA LEU A 204 -2.11 -17.44 -4.26
C LEU A 204 -0.96 -18.45 -4.44
N PHE A 205 -1.28 -19.75 -4.47
CA PHE A 205 -0.28 -20.79 -4.70
C PHE A 205 0.34 -20.72 -6.10
N GLU A 206 -0.46 -20.42 -7.12
CA GLU A 206 0.06 -20.12 -8.48
C GLU A 206 1.05 -18.94 -8.45
N LEU A 207 0.78 -17.88 -7.68
CA LEU A 207 1.74 -16.79 -7.50
C LEU A 207 3.02 -17.25 -6.80
N PHE A 208 2.90 -18.10 -5.78
CA PHE A 208 4.06 -18.63 -5.08
C PHE A 208 4.96 -19.47 -5.98
N GLN A 209 4.37 -20.32 -6.85
CA GLN A 209 5.14 -21.09 -7.83
C GLN A 209 5.86 -20.19 -8.84
N GLN A 210 5.19 -19.14 -9.33
CA GLN A 210 5.83 -18.19 -10.24
C GLN A 210 6.94 -17.39 -9.55
N ALA A 211 6.81 -17.11 -8.25
CA ALA A 211 7.83 -16.45 -7.46
C ALA A 211 9.05 -17.35 -7.21
N ASP A 212 8.82 -18.66 -7.02
CA ASP A 212 9.86 -19.68 -6.90
C ASP A 212 10.80 -19.65 -8.11
N GLU A 213 10.22 -19.72 -9.30
CA GLU A 213 10.95 -19.73 -10.58
C GLU A 213 11.71 -18.43 -10.85
N ARG A 214 11.21 -17.30 -10.33
CA ARG A 214 11.77 -15.97 -10.62
C ARG A 214 12.82 -15.51 -9.62
N HIS A 215 12.63 -15.79 -8.34
CA HIS A 215 13.42 -15.18 -7.27
C HIS A 215 14.38 -16.16 -6.60
N ASN A 216 14.12 -17.47 -6.68
CA ASN A 216 14.91 -18.54 -6.05
C ASN A 216 15.35 -18.20 -4.60
N SER A 217 14.45 -17.58 -3.83
CA SER A 217 14.76 -17.07 -2.49
C SER A 217 14.80 -18.17 -1.43
N GLY A 218 14.36 -19.39 -1.81
CA GLY A 218 14.24 -20.54 -0.92
C GLY A 218 13.14 -20.46 0.15
N ILE A 219 12.39 -19.35 0.16
CA ILE A 219 11.15 -19.19 0.92
C ILE A 219 9.98 -19.84 0.15
N PHE A 220 10.11 -19.87 -1.17
CA PHE A 220 9.33 -20.72 -2.05
C PHE A 220 10.15 -21.99 -2.26
N HIS A 221 9.52 -23.14 -2.04
CA HIS A 221 10.12 -24.45 -2.25
C HIS A 221 8.94 -25.38 -2.49
N PHE A 222 8.61 -25.60 -3.76
CA PHE A 222 7.48 -26.46 -4.16
C PHE A 222 7.92 -27.63 -5.04
N LYS A 223 9.22 -27.69 -5.36
CA LYS A 223 9.85 -28.75 -6.15
C LYS A 223 11.03 -29.31 -5.37
N PRO A 224 11.38 -30.60 -5.53
CA PRO A 224 12.57 -31.17 -4.90
C PRO A 224 13.85 -30.50 -5.43
N GLU A 225 14.67 -29.95 -4.54
CA GLU A 225 15.96 -29.33 -4.86
C GLU A 225 17.13 -30.11 -4.23
N PRO A 226 18.28 -30.27 -4.93
CA PRO A 226 19.45 -30.93 -4.36
C PRO A 226 19.95 -30.21 -3.10
N GLY A 227 20.01 -30.91 -1.97
CA GLY A 227 20.47 -30.37 -0.68
C GLY A 227 19.37 -29.76 0.20
N ARG A 228 18.08 -29.91 -0.16
CA ARG A 228 16.93 -29.57 0.70
C ARG A 228 16.03 -30.78 0.92
N ASP A 229 15.83 -31.13 2.19
CA ASP A 229 14.96 -32.24 2.57
C ASP A 229 13.48 -31.83 2.46
N ARG A 230 12.90 -32.17 1.31
CA ARG A 230 11.47 -32.15 0.92
C ARG A 230 10.83 -30.77 0.62
N PRO A 231 10.02 -30.68 -0.47
CA PRO A 231 9.16 -29.52 -0.76
C PRO A 231 8.01 -29.35 0.24
#